data_AF-A0A834T3X2-F1
#
_entry.id   AF-A0A834T3X2-F1
#
_cell.length_a   1.000
_cell.length_b   1.000
_cell.length_c   1.000
_cell.angle_alpha   90.00
_cell.angle_beta   90.00
_cell.angle_gamma   90.00
#
_symmetry.space_group_name_H-M   'P 1'
#
loop_
_entity.id
_entity.type
_entity.pdbx_description
1 polymer ?
#
loop_
_entity_poly.entity_id
_entity_poly.type
_entity_poly.pdbx_seq_one_letter_code
_entity_poly.pdbx_strand_id
1 'polypeptide(L)'
;MCNKKKQTEELNEAYDDQQEAEESPQSSKRVAFAEASGKKRNSTPKNYFAPRTTPGSQPTLKSVLSSKEAIYKAKMAIAKWFYDACIPFNAINSPYFQEAIDAIAAIGPGFKGPSYHELRVNLLGDWVTFVKSVDASDLVKDAQMLFNLFSEVIEWVGPSNVVHIVTDNAANYVAAGRLDIGSMPFVSGVASRASKVTIFVYNHMTFLAWLRKREGWKEIVRPGVTRFATTFITLKIIHDHKHHLQALVTHDHFVKHRLAKTAAGKTFSDIVLDNKFWNDCLIVVKIVAPIVHLLRIVDADEKPSMGYVYEGMHRAKKAIKEMFKGKKEMYKPYTDIIKARWHKHFRCDLHATAYYFNPAFFYDEKFVEKNNITQAVLRLLEIR
;
A
#
# COMPACT_ATOMS: atom_id res chain seq x y z
N MET A 1 -26.18 16.58 -30.45
CA MET A 1 -26.86 16.90 -29.17
C MET A 1 -28.05 15.97 -28.90
N CYS A 2 -27.95 14.65 -29.16
CA CYS A 2 -29.10 13.74 -29.12
C CYS A 2 -28.81 12.34 -28.55
N ASN A 3 -27.90 12.20 -27.57
CA ASN A 3 -27.61 10.89 -26.94
C ASN A 3 -27.55 10.91 -25.40
N LYS A 4 -27.78 12.06 -24.76
CA LYS A 4 -27.83 12.18 -23.29
C LYS A 4 -29.25 12.25 -22.71
N LYS A 5 -30.29 12.29 -23.55
CA LYS A 5 -31.69 12.25 -23.08
C LYS A 5 -32.25 10.82 -23.07
N LYS A 6 -31.91 10.00 -24.06
CA LYS A 6 -32.36 8.59 -24.15
C LYS A 6 -31.87 7.70 -23.00
N GLN A 7 -30.61 7.86 -22.57
CA GLN A 7 -30.08 7.10 -21.43
C GLN A 7 -30.72 7.46 -20.09
N THR A 8 -31.29 8.66 -19.95
CA THR A 8 -31.95 9.11 -18.71
C THR A 8 -33.41 8.65 -18.65
N GLU A 9 -34.05 8.40 -19.78
CA GLU A 9 -35.39 7.83 -19.87
C GLU A 9 -35.35 6.30 -19.62
N GLU A 10 -34.38 5.58 -20.19
CA GLU A 10 -34.19 4.13 -19.98
C GLU A 10 -33.82 3.76 -18.51
N LEU A 11 -33.18 4.67 -17.77
CA LEU A 11 -32.85 4.47 -16.35
C LEU A 11 -34.03 4.77 -15.41
N ASN A 12 -35.01 5.57 -15.83
CA ASN A 12 -36.19 5.89 -15.03
C ASN A 12 -37.26 4.82 -15.19
N GLU A 13 -37.41 4.21 -16.37
CA GLU A 13 -38.33 3.07 -16.60
C GLU A 13 -37.89 1.81 -15.82
N ALA A 14 -36.58 1.56 -15.70
CA ALA A 14 -36.06 0.44 -14.91
C ALA A 14 -36.28 0.58 -13.39
N TYR A 15 -36.66 1.77 -12.90
CA TYR A 15 -36.91 2.05 -11.49
C TYR A 15 -38.38 1.84 -11.07
N ASP A 16 -39.33 1.87 -12.01
CA ASP A 16 -40.76 1.64 -11.72
C ASP A 16 -41.12 0.14 -11.79
N ASP A 17 -40.47 -0.64 -12.65
CA ASP A 17 -40.74 -2.09 -12.80
C ASP A 17 -40.33 -2.95 -11.58
N GLN A 18 -39.53 -2.42 -10.65
CA GLN A 18 -39.10 -3.14 -9.45
C GLN A 18 -40.03 -2.97 -8.24
N GLN A 19 -41.10 -2.16 -8.33
CA GLN A 19 -42.04 -1.96 -7.23
C GLN A 19 -43.26 -2.90 -7.23
N GLU A 20 -43.52 -3.67 -8.30
CA GLU A 20 -44.70 -4.56 -8.38
C GLU A 20 -44.44 -6.04 -8.03
N ALA A 21 -43.19 -6.45 -7.77
CA ALA A 21 -42.85 -7.85 -7.60
C ALA A 21 -42.32 -8.20 -6.20
N GLU A 22 -43.10 -7.99 -5.14
CA GLU A 22 -42.85 -8.65 -3.84
C GLU A 22 -44.10 -8.71 -2.97
N GLU A 23 -45.05 -9.61 -3.32
CA GLU A 23 -46.09 -10.08 -2.39
C GLU A 23 -45.99 -11.60 -2.15
N SER A 24 -45.79 -11.95 -0.87
CA SER A 24 -46.14 -13.20 -0.15
C SER A 24 -45.22 -14.44 -0.27
N PRO A 25 -45.29 -15.46 0.65
CA PRO A 25 -46.12 -15.61 1.86
C PRO A 25 -45.38 -16.00 3.17
N GLN A 26 -46.04 -15.72 4.30
CA GLN A 26 -45.63 -16.06 5.68
C GLN A 26 -45.58 -17.57 5.95
N SER A 27 -44.48 -18.06 6.54
CA SER A 27 -44.38 -19.41 7.11
C SER A 27 -44.38 -19.38 8.64
N SER A 28 -45.40 -19.99 9.22
CA SER A 28 -45.61 -20.27 10.64
C SER A 28 -44.54 -21.19 11.23
N LYS A 29 -43.95 -20.82 12.38
CA LYS A 29 -43.30 -21.78 13.29
C LYS A 29 -43.70 -21.53 14.76
N ARG A 30 -44.11 -22.64 15.38
CA ARG A 30 -44.67 -22.82 16.73
C ARG A 30 -43.71 -22.40 17.84
N VAL A 31 -44.28 -21.82 18.91
CA VAL A 31 -43.61 -21.56 20.18
C VAL A 31 -43.76 -22.78 21.11
N ALA A 32 -42.66 -23.28 21.66
CA ALA A 32 -42.66 -24.24 22.75
C ALA A 32 -42.48 -23.50 24.09
N PHE A 33 -43.34 -23.80 25.06
CA PHE A 33 -43.27 -23.30 26.43
C PHE A 33 -42.41 -24.21 27.32
N ALA A 34 -41.59 -23.60 28.18
CA ALA A 34 -41.02 -24.25 29.36
C ALA A 34 -41.04 -23.28 30.55
N GLU A 35 -41.73 -23.70 31.62
CA GLU A 35 -41.67 -23.19 33.01
C GLU A 35 -40.38 -23.68 33.69
N ALA A 36 -39.81 -23.17 34.78
CA ALA A 36 -39.94 -22.00 35.64
C ALA A 36 -38.68 -21.95 36.56
N SER A 37 -38.35 -20.81 37.18
CA SER A 37 -37.97 -20.67 38.61
C SER A 37 -37.26 -19.32 38.88
N GLY A 38 -37.55 -18.74 40.04
CA GLY A 38 -37.47 -17.30 40.28
C GLY A 38 -36.19 -16.75 40.93
N LYS A 39 -36.11 -15.42 40.93
CA LYS A 39 -35.64 -14.56 42.05
C LYS A 39 -35.94 -13.09 41.74
N LYS A 40 -36.55 -12.39 42.69
CA LYS A 40 -36.96 -10.98 42.63
C LYS A 40 -35.77 -10.06 42.33
N ARG A 41 -35.89 -9.22 41.30
CA ARG A 41 -35.08 -8.02 41.06
C ARG A 41 -36.02 -6.87 40.70
N ASN A 42 -35.82 -5.72 41.32
CA ASN A 42 -36.58 -4.48 41.12
C ASN A 42 -36.85 -4.23 39.63
N SER A 43 -38.11 -4.29 39.24
CA SER A 43 -38.52 -4.07 37.86
C SER A 43 -38.66 -2.58 37.58
N THR A 44 -37.62 -1.99 37.00
CA THR A 44 -37.86 -0.98 35.95
C THR A 44 -38.76 -1.63 34.91
N PRO A 45 -39.78 -0.93 34.36
CA PRO A 45 -40.58 -1.48 33.28
C PRO A 45 -39.63 -1.97 32.19
N LYS A 46 -39.67 -3.27 31.86
CA LYS A 46 -38.93 -3.78 30.69
C LYS A 46 -39.40 -2.94 29.51
N ASN A 47 -38.48 -2.27 28.83
CA ASN A 47 -38.77 -1.56 27.59
C ASN A 47 -39.35 -2.56 26.60
N TYR A 48 -40.67 -2.60 26.53
CA TYR A 48 -41.45 -3.48 25.64
C TYR A 48 -41.27 -3.09 24.18
N PHE A 49 -40.82 -1.87 23.93
CA PHE A 49 -40.55 -1.33 22.61
C PHE A 49 -39.17 -1.75 22.14
N ALA A 50 -39.11 -2.34 20.95
CA ALA A 50 -37.85 -2.61 20.27
C ALA A 50 -37.02 -1.30 20.13
N PRO A 51 -35.69 -1.35 20.27
CA PRO A 51 -34.83 -0.21 19.95
C PRO A 51 -35.15 0.27 18.54
N ARG A 52 -35.31 1.59 18.35
CA ARG A 52 -35.70 2.21 17.06
C ARG A 52 -34.65 2.05 15.94
N THR A 53 -33.56 1.33 16.20
CA THR A 53 -32.34 1.27 15.38
C THR A 53 -32.06 -0.14 14.83
N THR A 54 -32.98 -1.10 14.95
CA THR A 54 -32.81 -2.40 14.30
C THR A 54 -33.18 -2.35 12.81
N PRO A 55 -32.50 -3.13 11.94
CA PRO A 55 -32.90 -3.30 10.55
C PRO A 55 -34.39 -3.69 10.46
N GLY A 56 -35.19 -2.92 9.70
CA GLY A 56 -36.64 -3.09 9.61
C GLY A 56 -37.47 -2.20 10.56
N SER A 57 -36.84 -1.36 11.38
CA SER A 57 -37.55 -0.38 12.21
C SER A 57 -38.28 0.66 11.35
N GLN A 58 -39.47 1.06 11.79
CA GLN A 58 -40.30 2.04 11.07
C GLN A 58 -39.55 3.38 10.94
N PRO A 59 -39.39 3.94 9.73
CA PRO A 59 -38.68 5.20 9.53
C PRO A 59 -39.40 6.35 10.22
N THR A 60 -38.65 7.38 10.64
CA THR A 60 -39.25 8.58 11.24
C THR A 60 -40.08 9.34 10.21
N LEU A 61 -41.13 10.04 10.66
CA LEU A 61 -41.99 10.85 9.77
C LEU A 61 -41.16 11.85 8.93
N LYS A 62 -40.11 12.42 9.53
CA LYS A 62 -39.17 13.33 8.84
C LYS A 62 -38.35 12.63 7.75
N SER A 63 -37.96 11.37 7.97
CA SER A 63 -37.27 10.55 6.97
C SER A 63 -38.20 10.18 5.80
N VAL A 64 -39.43 9.76 6.10
CA VAL A 64 -40.45 9.44 5.09
C VAL A 64 -40.82 10.66 4.24
N LEU A 65 -40.83 11.85 4.84
CA LEU A 65 -41.14 13.11 4.17
C LEU A 65 -39.90 13.78 3.53
N SER A 66 -38.73 13.15 3.59
CA SER A 66 -37.53 13.69 2.96
C SER A 66 -37.59 13.55 1.44
N SER A 67 -37.14 14.58 0.71
CA SER A 67 -37.16 14.55 -0.75
C SER A 67 -36.20 13.48 -1.30
N LYS A 68 -36.58 12.87 -2.43
CA LYS A 68 -35.72 11.90 -3.15
C LYS A 68 -34.31 12.48 -3.42
N GLU A 69 -34.24 13.78 -3.72
CA GLU A 69 -33.02 14.57 -3.89
C GLU A 69 -32.12 14.57 -2.64
N ALA A 70 -32.69 14.78 -1.46
CA ALA A 70 -31.94 14.83 -0.20
C ALA A 70 -31.40 13.43 0.18
N ILE A 71 -32.22 12.39 0.00
CA ILE A 71 -31.82 10.99 0.22
C ILE A 71 -30.65 10.63 -0.71
N TYR A 72 -30.75 11.00 -1.99
CA TYR A 72 -29.70 10.75 -2.97
C TYR A 72 -28.39 11.46 -2.60
N LYS A 73 -28.45 12.74 -2.18
CA LYS A 73 -27.26 13.48 -1.73
C LYS A 73 -26.58 12.82 -0.53
N ALA A 74 -27.35 12.32 0.43
CA ALA A 74 -26.80 11.61 1.59
C ALA A 74 -26.10 10.30 1.19
N LYS A 75 -26.77 9.45 0.39
CA LYS A 75 -26.18 8.21 -0.14
C LYS A 75 -24.92 8.48 -0.97
N MET A 76 -24.95 9.52 -1.80
CA MET A 76 -23.82 9.90 -2.63
C MET A 76 -22.62 10.41 -1.80
N ALA A 77 -22.86 11.09 -0.68
CA ALA A 77 -21.79 11.51 0.23
C ALA A 77 -21.07 10.30 0.85
N ILE A 78 -21.83 9.28 1.29
CA ILE A 78 -21.27 8.02 1.78
C ILE A 78 -20.48 7.32 0.67
N ALA A 79 -21.04 7.22 -0.54
CA ALA A 79 -20.36 6.57 -1.67
C ALA A 79 -19.03 7.25 -2.04
N LYS A 80 -18.98 8.59 -2.02
CA LYS A 80 -17.74 9.34 -2.25
C LYS A 80 -16.68 9.05 -1.19
N TRP A 81 -17.08 9.02 0.08
CA TRP A 81 -16.16 8.68 1.17
C TRP A 81 -15.65 7.24 1.07
N PHE A 82 -16.53 6.28 0.73
CA PHE A 82 -16.15 4.88 0.46
C PHE A 82 -15.11 4.76 -0.65
N TYR A 83 -15.31 5.49 -1.75
CA TYR A 83 -14.38 5.49 -2.88
C TYR A 83 -13.03 6.10 -2.50
N ASP A 84 -13.03 7.27 -1.86
CA ASP A 84 -11.82 8.00 -1.46
C ASP A 84 -10.98 7.21 -0.44
N ALA A 85 -11.63 6.70 0.61
CA ALA A 85 -10.99 5.91 1.66
C ALA A 85 -10.76 4.43 1.29
N CYS A 86 -11.05 4.03 0.04
CA CYS A 86 -10.90 2.65 -0.45
C CYS A 86 -11.58 1.59 0.43
N ILE A 87 -12.76 1.89 0.98
CA ILE A 87 -13.48 1.00 1.89
C ILE A 87 -14.09 -0.17 1.10
N PRO A 88 -13.86 -1.45 1.49
CA PRO A 88 -14.46 -2.60 0.83
C PRO A 88 -15.99 -2.54 0.87
N PHE A 89 -16.67 -2.87 -0.23
CA PHE A 89 -18.15 -2.81 -0.29
C PHE A 89 -18.83 -3.66 0.78
N ASN A 90 -18.24 -4.77 1.20
CA ASN A 90 -18.79 -5.60 2.26
C ASN A 90 -18.88 -4.88 3.63
N ALA A 91 -18.19 -3.74 3.82
CA ALA A 91 -18.28 -2.95 5.05
C ALA A 91 -19.71 -2.43 5.33
N ILE A 92 -20.55 -2.25 4.31
CA ILE A 92 -21.95 -1.84 4.50
C ILE A 92 -22.80 -2.90 5.19
N ASN A 93 -22.38 -4.17 5.11
CA ASN A 93 -23.05 -5.29 5.77
C ASN A 93 -22.63 -5.44 7.24
N SER A 94 -21.75 -4.58 7.73
CA SER A 94 -21.39 -4.54 9.14
C SER A 94 -22.62 -4.23 9.99
N PRO A 95 -22.85 -4.96 11.10
CA PRO A 95 -23.96 -4.67 12.01
C PRO A 95 -23.86 -3.24 12.60
N TYR A 96 -22.64 -2.67 12.65
CA TYR A 96 -22.38 -1.34 13.18
C TYR A 96 -22.59 -0.21 12.15
N PHE A 97 -22.74 -0.52 10.86
CA PHE A 97 -22.83 0.51 9.82
C PHE A 97 -24.10 1.36 9.97
N GLN A 98 -25.25 0.71 10.12
CA GLN A 98 -26.51 1.41 10.34
C GLN A 98 -26.55 2.07 11.72
N GLU A 99 -25.99 1.42 12.75
CA GLU A 99 -25.88 1.97 14.11
C GLU A 99 -25.10 3.29 14.13
N ALA A 100 -24.00 3.39 13.38
CA ALA A 100 -23.21 4.61 13.27
C ALA A 100 -24.00 5.74 12.58
N ILE A 101 -24.72 5.43 11.50
CA ILE A 101 -25.57 6.41 10.80
C ILE A 101 -26.67 6.91 11.73
N ASP A 102 -27.32 6.01 12.46
CA ASP A 102 -28.40 6.34 13.38
C ASP A 102 -27.91 7.21 14.55
N ALA A 103 -26.73 6.89 15.11
CA ALA A 103 -26.12 7.69 16.16
C ALA A 103 -25.79 9.12 15.69
N ILE A 104 -25.24 9.27 14.48
CA ILE A 104 -24.97 10.58 13.88
C ILE A 104 -26.27 11.33 13.63
N ALA A 105 -27.28 10.66 13.07
CA ALA A 105 -28.57 11.25 12.75
C ALA A 105 -29.33 11.70 14.02
N ALA A 106 -29.17 10.98 15.14
CA ALA A 106 -29.78 11.31 16.42
C ALA A 106 -29.23 12.63 17.02
N ILE A 107 -27.95 12.95 16.79
CA ILE A 107 -27.34 14.21 17.23
C ILE A 107 -27.81 15.38 16.34
N GLY A 108 -27.89 15.15 15.03
CA GLY A 108 -28.37 16.13 14.06
C GLY A 108 -27.28 17.06 13.47
N PRO A 109 -27.70 18.07 12.68
CA PRO A 109 -26.78 18.95 11.96
C PRO A 109 -25.83 19.71 12.89
N GLY A 110 -24.54 19.76 12.54
CA GLY A 110 -23.49 20.41 13.33
C GLY A 110 -22.59 19.44 14.08
N PHE A 111 -22.94 18.15 14.15
CA PHE A 111 -22.02 17.11 14.60
C PHE A 111 -20.76 17.10 13.73
N LYS A 112 -19.60 17.16 14.38
CA LYS A 112 -18.30 16.96 13.74
C LYS A 112 -17.86 15.54 14.06
N GLY A 113 -17.55 14.77 13.02
CA GLY A 113 -16.98 13.44 13.20
C GLY A 113 -15.67 13.51 14.00
N PRO A 114 -15.27 12.40 14.63
CA PRO A 114 -14.06 12.36 15.45
C PRO A 114 -12.82 12.66 14.61
N SER A 115 -11.87 13.38 15.21
CA SER A 115 -10.56 13.64 14.61
C SER A 115 -9.71 12.37 14.53
N TYR A 116 -8.66 12.41 13.73
CA TYR A 116 -7.68 11.32 13.61
C TYR A 116 -7.12 10.90 14.98
N HIS A 117 -6.83 11.85 15.87
CA HIS A 117 -6.30 11.57 17.20
C HIS A 117 -7.35 10.94 18.13
N GLU A 118 -8.59 11.44 18.11
CA GLU A 118 -9.68 10.88 18.92
C GLU A 118 -10.01 9.45 18.52
N LEU A 119 -10.02 9.16 17.21
CA LEU A 119 -10.17 7.80 16.71
C LEU A 119 -9.00 6.91 17.14
N ARG A 120 -7.75 7.31 16.86
CA ARG A 120 -6.57 6.47 17.09
C ARG A 120 -6.31 6.16 18.57
N VAL A 121 -6.56 7.10 19.47
CA VAL A 121 -6.10 6.99 20.87
C VAL A 121 -7.23 6.63 21.82
N ASN A 122 -8.36 7.33 21.74
CA ASN A 122 -9.41 7.22 22.75
C ASN A 122 -10.49 6.23 22.30
N LEU A 123 -11.13 6.48 21.15
CA LEU A 123 -12.33 5.77 20.74
C LEU A 123 -12.06 4.32 20.31
N LEU A 124 -10.95 4.06 19.59
CA LEU A 124 -10.56 2.70 19.22
C LEU A 124 -9.82 1.96 20.35
N GLY A 125 -9.26 2.70 21.32
CA GLY A 125 -8.68 2.11 22.53
C GLY A 125 -9.71 1.35 23.35
N ASP A 126 -10.93 1.89 23.42
CA ASP A 126 -12.04 1.32 24.20
C ASP A 126 -12.72 0.10 23.53
N TRP A 127 -12.55 -0.10 22.22
CA TRP A 127 -13.25 -1.14 21.42
C TRP A 127 -12.39 -2.35 20.99
N VAL A 128 -11.09 -2.35 21.32
CA VAL A 128 -10.08 -3.43 21.17
C VAL A 128 -9.39 -3.60 19.79
N THR A 129 -8.05 -3.59 19.86
CA THR A 129 -6.94 -4.16 19.02
C THR A 129 -5.81 -3.19 18.73
N PHE A 130 -5.81 -2.00 19.33
CA PHE A 130 -4.60 -1.20 19.46
C PHE A 130 -4.04 -1.35 20.86
N VAL A 131 -2.93 -2.08 20.99
CA VAL A 131 -2.30 -2.36 22.29
C VAL A 131 -1.68 -1.09 22.87
N LYS A 132 -0.75 -0.51 22.11
CA LYS A 132 0.07 0.63 22.53
C LYS A 132 0.82 1.15 21.30
N SER A 133 1.00 2.47 21.19
CA SER A 133 2.11 3.03 20.42
C SER A 133 2.99 3.85 21.33
N VAL A 134 4.29 3.76 21.07
CA VAL A 134 5.31 4.55 21.76
C VAL A 134 6.02 5.41 20.71
N ASP A 135 6.04 6.72 20.92
CA ASP A 135 6.91 7.61 20.16
C ASP A 135 8.33 7.48 20.73
N ALA A 136 9.26 7.01 19.89
CA ALA A 136 10.65 6.80 20.25
C ALA A 136 11.61 7.70 19.44
N SER A 137 11.10 8.83 18.93
CA SER A 137 11.87 9.74 18.06
C SER A 137 13.07 10.37 18.76
N ASP A 138 12.93 10.70 20.05
CA ASP A 138 13.96 11.34 20.86
C ASP A 138 14.81 10.34 21.68
N LEU A 139 14.59 9.05 21.47
CA LEU A 139 15.18 7.98 22.28
C LEU A 139 16.34 7.32 21.53
N VAL A 140 17.43 7.02 22.25
CA VAL A 140 18.51 6.20 21.72
C VAL A 140 17.98 4.79 21.54
N LYS A 141 17.89 4.33 20.29
CA LYS A 141 17.40 2.99 19.92
C LYS A 141 18.41 1.90 20.26
N ASP A 142 18.76 1.76 21.53
CA ASP A 142 19.58 0.64 21.99
C ASP A 142 18.76 -0.66 22.09
N ALA A 143 19.45 -1.80 22.08
CA ALA A 143 18.81 -3.11 22.07
C ALA A 143 18.00 -3.38 23.35
N GLN A 144 18.43 -2.84 24.49
CA GLN A 144 17.81 -3.08 25.79
C GLN A 144 16.47 -2.37 25.90
N MET A 145 16.39 -1.14 25.40
CA MET A 145 15.17 -0.36 25.38
C MET A 145 14.11 -0.99 24.47
N LEU A 146 14.50 -1.42 23.26
CA LEU A 146 13.60 -2.14 22.36
C LEU A 146 13.12 -3.45 22.97
N PHE A 147 14.02 -4.20 23.63
CA PHE A 147 13.66 -5.42 24.34
C PHE A 147 12.62 -5.15 25.43
N ASN A 148 12.83 -4.13 26.27
CA ASN A 148 11.89 -3.80 27.34
C ASN A 148 10.51 -3.41 26.78
N LEU A 149 10.48 -2.64 25.70
CA LEU A 149 9.24 -2.25 25.01
C LEU A 149 8.49 -3.48 24.45
N PHE A 150 9.20 -4.41 23.80
CA PHE A 150 8.58 -5.62 23.28
C PHE A 150 8.13 -6.55 24.40
N SER A 151 8.95 -6.76 25.43
CA SER A 151 8.64 -7.63 26.56
C SER A 151 7.37 -7.19 27.30
N GLU A 152 7.23 -5.88 27.57
CA GLU A 152 6.01 -5.33 28.18
C GLU A 152 4.76 -5.69 27.36
N VAL A 153 4.82 -5.51 26.03
CA VAL A 153 3.70 -5.82 25.13
C VAL A 153 3.45 -7.32 25.03
N ILE A 154 4.50 -8.15 24.96
CA ILE A 154 4.41 -9.61 24.88
C ILE A 154 3.81 -10.19 26.15
N GLU A 155 4.21 -9.69 27.33
CA GLU A 155 3.65 -10.10 28.61
C GLU A 155 2.16 -9.73 28.71
N TRP A 156 1.80 -8.53 28.26
CA TRP A 156 0.40 -8.08 28.27
C TRP A 156 -0.49 -8.88 27.29
N VAL A 157 -0.02 -9.13 26.06
CA VAL A 157 -0.74 -9.96 25.07
C VAL A 157 -0.75 -11.44 25.48
N GLY A 158 0.27 -11.88 26.21
CA GLY A 158 0.57 -13.29 26.49
C GLY A 158 1.46 -13.89 25.40
N PRO A 159 2.61 -14.51 25.73
CA PRO A 159 3.56 -15.03 24.74
C PRO A 159 2.95 -16.01 23.73
N SER A 160 2.01 -16.85 24.18
CA SER A 160 1.30 -17.83 23.33
C SER A 160 0.39 -17.19 22.28
N ASN A 161 0.00 -15.92 22.48
CA ASN A 161 -0.88 -15.19 21.58
C ASN A 161 -0.10 -14.32 20.57
N VAL A 162 1.24 -14.28 20.66
CA VAL A 162 2.08 -13.48 19.76
C VAL A 162 2.44 -14.27 18.51
N VAL A 163 1.77 -13.95 17.40
CA VAL A 163 1.97 -14.63 16.10
C VAL A 163 3.27 -14.19 15.41
N HIS A 164 3.54 -12.88 15.40
CA HIS A 164 4.71 -12.31 14.72
C HIS A 164 5.07 -10.92 15.26
N ILE A 165 6.36 -10.63 15.34
CA ILE A 165 6.90 -9.30 15.66
C ILE A 165 7.60 -8.80 14.39
N VAL A 166 7.18 -7.64 13.89
CA VAL A 166 7.75 -6.99 12.70
C VAL A 166 8.61 -5.82 13.15
N THR A 167 9.91 -5.87 12.84
CA THR A 167 10.87 -4.80 13.17
C THR A 167 11.66 -4.38 11.94
N ASP A 168 12.15 -3.13 11.94
CA ASP A 168 13.10 -2.70 10.93
C ASP A 168 14.45 -3.36 11.18
N ASN A 169 14.95 -4.08 10.17
CA ASN A 169 16.10 -4.94 10.38
C ASN A 169 17.44 -4.22 10.10
N ALA A 170 17.69 -3.12 10.84
CA ALA A 170 18.83 -2.21 10.66
C ALA A 170 20.18 -2.93 10.48
N ALA A 171 20.50 -3.87 11.36
CA ALA A 171 21.76 -4.61 11.35
C ALA A 171 21.88 -5.60 10.17
N ASN A 172 20.78 -6.23 9.74
CA ASN A 172 20.80 -7.11 8.59
C ASN A 172 20.92 -6.36 7.26
N TYR A 173 20.61 -5.06 7.16
CA TYR A 173 20.87 -4.29 5.94
C TYR A 173 22.38 -4.17 5.64
N VAL A 174 23.24 -4.12 6.67
CA VAL A 174 24.71 -4.09 6.49
C VAL A 174 25.22 -5.43 5.97
N ALA A 175 24.72 -6.54 6.52
CA ALA A 175 25.07 -7.89 6.07
C ALA A 175 24.44 -8.23 4.69
N ALA A 176 23.19 -7.82 4.46
CA ALA A 176 22.47 -8.01 3.21
C ALA A 176 22.99 -7.10 2.09
N GLY A 177 23.60 -5.95 2.42
CA GLY A 177 24.30 -5.10 1.46
C GLY A 177 25.38 -5.86 0.68
N ARG A 178 26.04 -6.86 1.29
CA ARG A 178 26.98 -7.76 0.59
C ARG A 178 26.31 -8.76 -0.35
N LEU A 179 25.01 -9.01 -0.20
CA LEU A 179 24.15 -9.89 -1.01
C LEU A 179 23.01 -9.08 -1.65
N ASP A 180 23.37 -7.94 -2.25
CA ASP A 180 22.45 -7.05 -2.93
C ASP A 180 22.72 -7.05 -4.45
N ILE A 181 21.68 -6.78 -5.23
CA ILE A 181 21.80 -6.48 -6.66
C ILE A 181 22.78 -5.32 -6.86
N GLY A 182 22.75 -4.33 -5.96
CA GLY A 182 23.68 -3.20 -5.98
C GLY A 182 25.17 -3.58 -5.87
N SER A 183 25.49 -4.73 -5.27
CA SER A 183 26.86 -5.20 -5.05
C SER A 183 27.40 -6.08 -6.19
N MET A 184 26.55 -6.44 -7.15
CA MET A 184 26.99 -7.19 -8.33
C MET A 184 27.98 -6.34 -9.15
N PRO A 185 29.12 -6.89 -9.62
CA PRO A 185 30.17 -6.11 -10.31
C PRO A 185 29.66 -5.28 -11.48
N PHE A 186 28.70 -5.82 -12.25
CA PHE A 186 28.04 -5.11 -13.34
C PHE A 186 27.27 -3.87 -12.83
N VAL A 187 26.42 -4.05 -11.81
CA VAL A 187 25.56 -2.99 -11.28
C VAL A 187 26.38 -1.93 -10.55
N SER A 188 27.34 -2.35 -9.72
CA SER A 188 28.22 -1.46 -8.98
C SER A 188 29.12 -0.64 -9.91
N GLY A 189 29.60 -1.24 -11.00
CA GLY A 189 30.35 -0.54 -12.06
C GLY A 189 29.53 0.57 -12.73
N VAL A 190 28.28 0.28 -13.09
CA VAL A 190 27.35 1.27 -13.67
C VAL A 190 27.06 2.40 -12.68
N ALA A 191 26.75 2.06 -11.42
CA ALA A 191 26.51 3.03 -10.36
C ALA A 191 27.72 3.94 -10.11
N SER A 192 28.94 3.38 -10.10
CA SER A 192 30.18 4.15 -9.92
C SER A 192 30.39 5.17 -11.05
N ARG A 193 30.15 4.77 -12.31
CA ARG A 193 30.22 5.68 -13.47
C ARG A 193 29.17 6.78 -13.39
N ALA A 194 27.94 6.43 -13.02
CA ALA A 194 26.86 7.39 -12.81
C ALA A 194 27.18 8.39 -11.68
N SER A 195 27.78 7.94 -10.58
CA SER A 195 28.23 8.83 -9.51
C SER A 195 29.27 9.84 -10.00
N LYS A 196 30.22 9.44 -10.85
CA LYS A 196 31.20 10.38 -11.45
C LYS A 196 30.52 11.45 -12.29
N VAL A 197 29.49 11.09 -13.06
CA VAL A 197 28.66 12.02 -13.83
C VAL A 197 27.97 13.03 -12.92
N THR A 198 27.29 12.53 -11.89
CA THR A 198 26.58 13.36 -10.90
C THR A 198 27.55 14.31 -10.18
N ILE A 199 28.65 13.78 -9.64
CA ILE A 199 29.66 14.56 -8.92
C ILE A 199 30.21 15.68 -9.81
N PHE A 200 30.55 15.38 -11.06
CA PHE A 200 31.07 16.39 -11.98
C PHE A 200 30.06 17.49 -12.26
N VAL A 201 28.79 17.14 -12.52
CA VAL A 201 27.73 18.12 -12.78
C VAL A 201 27.49 19.02 -11.57
N TYR A 202 27.36 18.44 -10.37
CA TYR A 202 27.02 19.21 -9.17
C TYR A 202 28.20 20.02 -8.61
N ASN A 203 29.44 19.58 -8.81
CA ASN A 203 30.61 20.35 -8.37
C ASN A 203 30.95 21.54 -9.29
N HIS A 204 30.34 21.61 -10.48
CA HIS A 204 30.65 22.63 -11.47
C HIS A 204 29.40 23.45 -11.83
N MET A 205 29.16 24.49 -11.01
CA MET A 205 27.98 25.36 -11.12
C MET A 205 27.74 25.93 -12.51
N THR A 206 28.79 26.23 -13.28
CA THR A 206 28.66 26.74 -14.65
C THR A 206 27.91 25.75 -15.57
N PHE A 207 28.20 24.45 -15.45
CA PHE A 207 27.55 23.42 -16.25
C PHE A 207 26.17 23.04 -15.70
N LEU A 208 26.01 23.01 -14.38
CA LEU A 208 24.71 22.81 -13.76
C LEU A 208 23.73 23.94 -14.12
N ALA A 209 24.18 25.19 -14.11
CA ALA A 209 23.38 26.35 -14.52
C ALA A 209 23.01 26.28 -16.01
N TRP A 210 23.90 25.78 -16.86
CA TRP A 210 23.59 25.54 -18.27
C TRP A 210 22.52 24.44 -18.43
N LEU A 211 22.64 23.33 -17.71
CA LEU A 211 21.67 22.22 -17.75
C LEU A 211 20.29 22.64 -17.24
N ARG A 212 20.22 23.44 -16.16
CA ARG A 212 18.97 23.95 -15.58
C ARG A 212 18.17 24.85 -16.53
N LYS A 213 18.80 25.44 -17.55
CA LYS A 213 18.11 26.25 -18.57
C LYS A 213 17.40 25.41 -19.63
N ARG A 214 17.66 24.10 -19.71
CA ARG A 214 17.02 23.23 -20.70
C ARG A 214 15.61 22.87 -20.26
N GLU A 215 14.69 22.91 -21.21
CA GLU A 215 13.32 22.48 -20.99
C GLU A 215 13.29 21.02 -20.51
N GLY A 216 12.46 20.74 -19.50
CA GLY A 216 12.32 19.40 -18.92
C GLY A 216 13.41 18.99 -17.92
N TRP A 217 14.42 19.83 -17.66
CA TRP A 217 15.44 19.53 -16.66
C TRP A 217 14.84 19.37 -15.26
N LYS A 218 15.25 18.31 -14.57
CA LYS A 218 14.92 18.01 -13.17
C LYS A 218 16.20 17.65 -12.44
N GLU A 219 16.32 18.00 -11.18
CA GLU A 219 17.48 17.62 -10.36
C GLU A 219 17.73 16.10 -10.42
N ILE A 220 18.99 15.73 -10.66
CA ILE A 220 19.43 14.34 -10.82
C ILE A 220 19.32 13.58 -9.50
N VAL A 221 19.75 14.20 -8.40
CA VAL A 221 19.66 13.60 -7.07
C VAL A 221 18.45 14.18 -6.34
N ARG A 222 17.58 13.31 -5.84
CA ARG A 222 16.48 13.66 -4.95
C ARG A 222 16.66 12.97 -3.60
N PRO A 223 17.17 13.67 -2.57
CA PRO A 223 17.16 13.15 -1.20
C PRO A 223 15.72 12.92 -0.72
N GLY A 224 15.47 11.84 0.01
CA GLY A 224 14.24 11.68 0.80
C GLY A 224 13.11 10.80 0.25
N VAL A 225 13.23 10.19 -0.94
CA VAL A 225 12.12 9.35 -1.47
C VAL A 225 12.11 7.95 -0.85
N THR A 226 13.27 7.29 -0.73
CA THR A 226 13.52 6.06 0.07
C THR A 226 15.03 5.84 0.09
N ARG A 227 15.69 5.79 1.27
CA ARG A 227 17.16 5.61 1.35
C ARG A 227 17.69 4.38 0.59
N PHE A 228 16.84 3.36 0.46
CA PHE A 228 17.14 2.08 -0.20
C PHE A 228 17.14 2.15 -1.74
N ALA A 229 16.33 3.01 -2.35
CA ALA A 229 16.22 3.10 -3.81
C ALA A 229 16.91 4.33 -4.41
N THR A 230 17.48 5.23 -3.60
CA THR A 230 18.08 6.50 -4.06
C THR A 230 19.07 6.30 -5.21
N THR A 231 19.97 5.32 -5.11
CA THR A 231 20.96 5.03 -6.17
C THR A 231 20.28 4.66 -7.51
N PHE A 232 19.24 3.83 -7.47
CA PHE A 232 18.55 3.37 -8.67
C PHE A 232 17.62 4.43 -9.26
N ILE A 233 16.99 5.25 -8.41
CA ILE A 233 16.23 6.44 -8.84
C ILE A 233 17.17 7.43 -9.53
N THR A 234 18.36 7.67 -8.95
CA THR A 234 19.40 8.53 -9.54
C THR A 234 19.84 7.99 -10.91
N LEU A 235 20.10 6.69 -11.03
CA LEU A 235 20.43 6.06 -12.31
C LEU A 235 19.35 6.26 -13.38
N LYS A 236 18.08 6.12 -13.00
CA LYS A 236 16.94 6.40 -13.90
C LYS A 236 16.95 7.85 -14.36
N ILE A 237 17.10 8.81 -13.43
CA ILE A 237 17.07 10.24 -13.78
C ILE A 237 18.26 10.60 -14.68
N ILE A 238 19.46 10.06 -14.42
CA ILE A 238 20.63 10.24 -15.30
C ILE A 238 20.33 9.74 -16.71
N HIS A 239 19.76 8.54 -16.83
CA HIS A 239 19.38 7.96 -18.12
C HIS A 239 18.34 8.83 -18.85
N ASP A 240 17.32 9.32 -18.15
CA ASP A 240 16.29 10.20 -18.70
C ASP A 240 16.91 11.52 -19.21
N HIS A 241 18.00 11.98 -18.59
CA HIS A 241 18.78 13.16 -19.00
C HIS A 241 19.88 12.89 -20.02
N LYS A 242 19.95 11.70 -20.63
CA LYS A 242 20.97 11.32 -21.62
C LYS A 242 21.20 12.40 -22.68
N HIS A 243 20.14 12.84 -23.36
CA HIS A 243 20.24 13.83 -24.42
C HIS A 243 20.67 15.21 -23.91
N HIS A 244 20.35 15.52 -22.66
CA HIS A 244 20.78 16.76 -22.03
C HIS A 244 22.29 16.79 -21.78
N LEU A 245 22.80 15.69 -21.21
CA LEU A 245 24.21 15.52 -20.90
C LEU A 245 25.06 15.39 -22.17
N GLN A 246 24.59 14.64 -23.17
CA GLN A 246 25.29 14.50 -24.45
C GLN A 246 25.43 15.84 -25.18
N ALA A 247 24.37 16.66 -25.19
CA ALA A 247 24.47 17.98 -25.78
C ALA A 247 25.44 18.90 -25.02
N LEU A 248 25.50 18.80 -23.68
CA LEU A 248 26.45 19.58 -22.89
C LEU A 248 27.88 19.30 -23.33
N VAL A 249 28.27 18.02 -23.43
CA VAL A 249 29.66 17.65 -23.75
C VAL A 249 30.05 17.98 -25.18
N THR A 250 29.09 18.07 -26.10
CA THR A 250 29.35 18.48 -27.49
C THR A 250 29.24 19.99 -27.71
N HIS A 251 28.71 20.76 -26.76
CA HIS A 251 28.54 22.20 -26.92
C HIS A 251 29.85 22.94 -26.68
N ASP A 252 30.09 23.99 -27.48
CA ASP A 252 31.21 24.93 -27.32
C ASP A 252 31.45 25.41 -25.89
N HIS A 253 30.38 25.60 -25.11
CA HIS A 253 30.43 26.05 -23.72
C HIS A 253 31.20 25.07 -22.82
N PHE A 254 31.13 23.77 -23.11
CA PHE A 254 31.92 22.76 -22.42
C PHE A 254 33.27 22.57 -23.10
N VAL A 255 33.29 22.35 -24.42
CA VAL A 255 34.49 21.98 -25.20
C VAL A 255 35.61 23.02 -25.06
N LYS A 256 35.28 24.31 -25.07
CA LYS A 256 36.26 25.41 -24.94
C LYS A 256 36.66 25.68 -23.49
N HIS A 257 35.92 25.15 -22.50
CA HIS A 257 36.17 25.43 -21.09
C HIS A 257 37.39 24.65 -20.57
N ARG A 258 38.18 25.28 -19.68
CA ARG A 258 39.32 24.64 -19.01
C ARG A 258 38.97 23.32 -18.30
N LEU A 259 37.73 23.17 -17.83
CA LEU A 259 37.29 22.01 -17.05
C LEU A 259 37.21 20.76 -17.93
N ALA A 260 36.86 20.89 -19.21
CA ALA A 260 36.84 19.77 -20.16
C ALA A 260 38.23 19.15 -20.36
N LYS A 261 39.30 19.94 -20.21
CA LYS A 261 40.69 19.48 -20.36
C LYS A 261 41.23 18.75 -19.13
N THR A 262 40.57 18.86 -17.97
CA THR A 262 40.98 18.17 -16.74
C THR A 262 40.72 16.66 -16.84
N ALA A 263 41.42 15.86 -16.03
CA ALA A 263 41.18 14.41 -15.95
C ALA A 263 39.71 14.09 -15.62
N ALA A 264 39.09 14.86 -14.71
CA ALA A 264 37.68 14.71 -14.35
C ALA A 264 36.74 15.05 -15.52
N GLY A 265 37.01 16.14 -16.26
CA GLY A 265 36.23 16.53 -17.43
C GLY A 265 36.33 15.54 -18.60
N LYS A 266 37.52 14.99 -18.83
CA LYS A 266 37.72 13.90 -19.81
C LYS A 266 36.94 12.65 -19.42
N THR A 267 37.09 12.20 -18.17
CA THR A 267 36.34 11.03 -17.64
C THR A 267 34.82 11.24 -17.75
N PHE A 268 34.33 12.43 -17.43
CA PHE A 268 32.91 12.79 -17.58
C PHE A 268 32.47 12.66 -19.04
N SER A 269 33.24 13.23 -19.97
CA SER A 269 32.95 13.19 -21.41
C SER A 269 32.94 11.76 -21.94
N ASP A 270 33.94 10.97 -21.57
CA ASP A 270 34.07 9.56 -21.97
C ASP A 270 32.87 8.73 -21.51
N ILE A 271 32.38 8.97 -20.28
CA ILE A 271 31.19 8.28 -19.77
C ILE A 271 29.92 8.73 -20.51
N VAL A 272 29.74 10.03 -20.72
CA VAL A 272 28.53 10.59 -21.33
C VAL A 272 28.42 10.22 -22.82
N LEU A 273 29.54 10.08 -23.52
CA LEU A 273 29.57 9.70 -24.93
C LEU A 273 29.52 8.18 -25.15
N ASP A 274 29.72 7.38 -24.10
CA ASP A 274 29.66 5.92 -24.19
C ASP A 274 28.22 5.40 -24.30
N ASN A 275 27.85 4.92 -25.49
CA ASN A 275 26.54 4.29 -25.72
C ASN A 275 26.31 3.03 -24.87
N LYS A 276 27.37 2.30 -24.53
CA LYS A 276 27.27 1.11 -23.67
C LYS A 276 26.83 1.51 -22.26
N PHE A 277 27.38 2.60 -21.69
CA PHE A 277 26.96 3.12 -20.39
C PHE A 277 25.45 3.35 -20.31
N TRP A 278 24.87 4.02 -21.33
CA TRP A 278 23.44 4.31 -21.35
C TRP A 278 22.59 3.04 -21.45
N ASN A 279 23.00 2.08 -22.29
CA ASN A 279 22.31 0.79 -22.39
C ASN A 279 22.40 0.00 -21.08
N ASP A 280 23.57 -0.01 -20.43
CA ASP A 280 23.78 -0.65 -19.15
C ASP A 280 22.90 0.01 -18.05
N CYS A 281 22.81 1.34 -18.02
CA CYS A 281 21.91 2.08 -17.13
C CYS A 281 20.45 1.64 -17.31
N LEU A 282 19.98 1.56 -18.56
CA LEU A 282 18.62 1.13 -18.86
C LEU A 282 18.35 -0.31 -18.39
N ILE A 283 19.32 -1.21 -18.59
CA ILE A 283 19.23 -2.60 -18.11
C ILE A 283 19.09 -2.61 -16.58
N VAL A 284 19.97 -1.93 -15.86
CA VAL A 284 19.92 -1.85 -14.38
C VAL A 284 18.59 -1.29 -13.91
N VAL A 285 18.12 -0.19 -14.50
CA VAL A 285 16.83 0.44 -14.16
C VAL A 285 15.67 -0.53 -14.38
N LYS A 286 15.65 -1.28 -15.49
CA LYS A 286 14.59 -2.26 -15.75
C LYS A 286 14.62 -3.46 -14.80
N ILE A 287 15.80 -3.89 -14.34
CA ILE A 287 15.94 -4.97 -13.34
C ILE A 287 15.35 -4.53 -12.00
N VAL A 288 15.65 -3.31 -11.55
CA VAL A 288 15.26 -2.83 -10.22
C VAL A 288 13.88 -2.20 -10.17
N ALA A 289 13.36 -1.69 -11.29
CA ALA A 289 12.02 -1.09 -11.38
C ALA A 289 10.90 -1.92 -10.75
N PRO A 290 10.73 -3.23 -11.04
CA PRO A 290 9.67 -4.02 -10.42
C PRO A 290 9.86 -4.19 -8.90
N ILE A 291 11.10 -4.18 -8.42
CA ILE A 291 11.42 -4.27 -6.99
C ILE A 291 11.06 -2.96 -6.29
N VAL A 292 11.45 -1.82 -6.87
CA VAL A 292 11.09 -0.49 -6.36
C VAL A 292 9.57 -0.29 -6.36
N HIS A 293 8.87 -0.80 -7.37
CA HIS A 293 7.42 -0.76 -7.41
C HIS A 293 6.79 -1.58 -6.27
N LEU A 294 7.29 -2.80 -6.04
CA LEU A 294 6.85 -3.61 -4.90
C LEU A 294 7.13 -2.91 -3.57
N LEU A 295 8.32 -2.34 -3.37
CA LEU A 295 8.65 -1.60 -2.16
C LEU A 295 7.66 -0.46 -1.91
N ARG A 296 7.26 0.28 -2.95
CA ARG A 296 6.25 1.33 -2.82
C ARG A 296 4.86 0.81 -2.43
N ILE A 297 4.50 -0.39 -2.85
CA ILE A 297 3.24 -1.02 -2.41
C ILE A 297 3.32 -1.42 -0.93
N VAL A 298 4.50 -1.83 -0.47
CA VAL A 298 4.72 -2.25 0.92
C VAL A 298 4.82 -1.06 1.87
N ASP A 299 5.49 0.00 1.44
CA ASP A 299 5.68 1.24 2.19
C ASP A 299 4.43 2.16 2.14
N ALA A 300 3.39 1.82 1.36
CA ALA A 300 2.16 2.60 1.31
C ALA A 300 1.29 2.27 2.54
N ASP A 301 1.26 3.18 3.51
CA ASP A 301 0.43 3.08 4.73
C ASP A 301 -1.09 3.10 4.45
N GLU A 302 -1.49 3.36 3.20
CA GLU A 302 -2.90 3.48 2.79
C GLU A 302 -3.66 2.15 2.74
N LYS A 303 -2.97 1.01 2.52
CA LYS A 303 -3.63 -0.30 2.32
C LYS A 303 -2.88 -1.42 3.04
N PRO A 304 -3.58 -2.46 3.54
CA PRO A 304 -2.93 -3.65 4.10
C PRO A 304 -1.99 -4.31 3.07
N SER A 305 -0.69 -4.10 3.23
CA SER A 305 0.30 -4.45 2.21
C SER A 305 0.69 -5.92 2.20
N MET A 306 0.57 -6.61 3.35
CA MET A 306 0.96 -8.02 3.54
C MET A 306 0.40 -8.96 2.48
N GLY A 307 -0.88 -8.81 2.11
CA GLY A 307 -1.53 -9.66 1.10
C GLY A 307 -1.03 -9.42 -0.34
N TYR A 308 -0.35 -8.30 -0.60
CA TYR A 308 0.20 -7.92 -1.90
C TYR A 308 1.67 -8.31 -2.06
N VAL A 309 2.40 -8.53 -0.97
CA VAL A 309 3.83 -8.86 -1.00
C VAL A 309 4.10 -10.13 -1.80
N TYR A 310 3.35 -11.20 -1.53
CA TYR A 310 3.58 -12.51 -2.16
C TYR A 310 3.44 -12.43 -3.69
N GLU A 311 2.33 -11.86 -4.16
CA GLU A 311 2.06 -11.68 -5.59
C GLU A 311 3.03 -10.67 -6.21
N GLY A 312 3.33 -9.58 -5.51
CA GLY A 312 4.31 -8.59 -5.93
C GLY A 312 5.70 -9.20 -6.16
N MET A 313 6.14 -10.10 -5.27
CA MET A 313 7.39 -10.86 -5.45
C MET A 313 7.35 -11.78 -6.67
N HIS A 314 6.20 -12.42 -6.92
CA HIS A 314 6.01 -13.23 -8.12
C HIS A 314 6.13 -12.38 -9.39
N ARG A 315 5.39 -11.27 -9.46
CA ARG A 315 5.41 -10.32 -10.58
C ARG A 315 6.79 -9.73 -10.81
N ALA A 316 7.52 -9.38 -9.74
CA ALA A 316 8.87 -8.84 -9.87
C ALA A 316 9.84 -9.84 -10.52
N LYS A 317 9.82 -11.11 -10.06
CA LYS A 317 10.62 -12.17 -10.69
C LYS A 317 10.21 -12.41 -12.13
N LYS A 318 8.91 -12.39 -12.44
CA LYS A 318 8.38 -12.58 -13.80
C LYS A 318 8.85 -11.47 -14.75
N ALA A 319 8.72 -10.21 -14.33
CA ALA A 319 9.16 -9.06 -15.12
C ALA A 319 10.67 -9.11 -15.48
N ILE A 320 11.53 -9.51 -14.52
CA ILE A 320 12.97 -9.64 -14.78
C ILE A 320 13.25 -10.78 -15.79
N LYS A 321 12.54 -11.91 -15.69
CA LYS A 321 12.67 -13.02 -16.65
C LYS A 321 12.27 -12.60 -18.06
N GLU A 322 11.13 -11.91 -18.18
CA GLU A 322 10.58 -11.44 -19.46
C GLU A 322 11.49 -10.40 -20.11
N MET A 323 12.08 -9.49 -19.32
CA MET A 323 13.05 -8.52 -19.80
C MET A 323 14.24 -9.20 -20.51
N PHE A 324 14.71 -10.33 -19.99
CA PHE A 324 15.77 -11.13 -20.61
C PHE A 324 15.25 -12.18 -21.61
N LYS A 325 13.99 -12.09 -22.05
CA LYS A 325 13.34 -13.02 -22.99
C LYS A 325 13.46 -14.49 -22.54
N GLY A 326 13.40 -14.74 -21.23
CA GLY A 326 13.53 -16.09 -20.66
C GLY A 326 14.95 -16.68 -20.70
N LYS A 327 15.98 -15.92 -21.09
CA LYS A 327 17.38 -16.40 -21.08
C LYS A 327 17.87 -16.59 -19.64
N LYS A 328 17.89 -17.85 -19.20
CA LYS A 328 18.18 -18.26 -17.82
C LYS A 328 19.49 -17.69 -17.29
N GLU A 329 20.58 -17.78 -18.04
CA GLU A 329 21.90 -17.28 -17.61
C GLU A 329 21.92 -15.79 -17.29
N MET A 330 21.06 -15.00 -17.95
CA MET A 330 21.02 -13.55 -17.78
C MET A 330 20.17 -13.11 -16.58
N TYR A 331 19.00 -13.72 -16.37
CA TYR A 331 18.11 -13.31 -15.29
C TYR A 331 18.39 -14.02 -13.95
N LYS A 332 18.94 -15.24 -14.01
CA LYS A 332 19.06 -16.13 -12.85
C LYS A 332 19.82 -15.47 -11.68
N PRO A 333 20.99 -14.82 -11.90
CA PRO A 333 21.71 -14.16 -10.81
C PRO A 333 20.86 -13.16 -10.02
N TYR A 334 20.04 -12.36 -10.71
CA TYR A 334 19.14 -11.38 -10.08
C TYR A 334 17.99 -12.05 -9.34
N THR A 335 17.33 -13.03 -9.98
CA THR A 335 16.19 -13.72 -9.34
C THR A 335 16.61 -14.58 -8.16
N ASP A 336 17.84 -15.09 -8.13
CA ASP A 336 18.37 -15.88 -7.04
C ASP A 336 18.66 -15.00 -5.82
N ILE A 337 19.18 -13.77 -6.00
CA ILE A 337 19.29 -12.77 -4.93
C ILE A 337 17.90 -12.46 -4.32
N ILE A 338 16.90 -12.22 -5.18
CA ILE A 338 15.53 -11.93 -4.74
C ILE A 338 14.96 -13.11 -3.94
N LYS A 339 15.13 -14.35 -4.44
CA LYS A 339 14.68 -15.56 -3.73
C LYS A 339 15.42 -15.77 -2.41
N ALA A 340 16.74 -15.59 -2.39
CA ALA A 340 17.54 -15.76 -1.19
C ALA A 340 17.07 -14.79 -0.10
N ARG A 341 16.80 -13.53 -0.45
CA ARG A 341 16.23 -12.55 0.48
C ARG A 341 14.82 -12.92 0.93
N TRP A 342 13.98 -13.36 0.00
CA TRP A 342 12.62 -13.83 0.31
C TRP A 342 12.61 -14.95 1.35
N HIS A 343 13.39 -16.00 1.12
CA HIS A 343 13.43 -17.17 1.99
C HIS A 343 14.14 -16.93 3.32
N LYS A 344 15.16 -16.06 3.35
CA LYS A 344 15.95 -15.78 4.55
C LYS A 344 15.24 -14.85 5.54
N HIS A 345 14.51 -13.85 5.05
CA HIS A 345 14.03 -12.75 5.89
C HIS A 345 12.51 -12.71 6.07
N PHE A 346 11.73 -13.38 5.23
CA PHE A 346 10.28 -13.35 5.34
C PHE A 346 9.75 -14.69 5.78
N ARG A 347 8.85 -14.69 6.78
CA ARG A 347 7.98 -15.85 7.06
C ARG A 347 7.08 -16.05 5.85
N CYS A 348 7.56 -16.87 4.92
CA CYS A 348 6.93 -17.11 3.63
C CYS A 348 5.48 -17.58 3.80
N ASP A 349 5.21 -18.33 4.87
CA ASP A 349 3.88 -18.85 5.16
C ASP A 349 2.89 -17.71 5.47
N LEU A 350 3.28 -16.71 6.28
CA LEU A 350 2.40 -15.59 6.64
C LEU A 350 2.00 -14.77 5.41
N HIS A 351 2.95 -14.49 4.52
CA HIS A 351 2.68 -13.74 3.30
C HIS A 351 1.88 -14.56 2.29
N ALA A 352 2.11 -15.88 2.22
CA ALA A 352 1.32 -16.79 1.38
C ALA A 352 -0.13 -16.88 1.86
N THR A 353 -0.34 -17.00 3.17
CA THR A 353 -1.66 -17.02 3.81
C THR A 353 -2.38 -15.67 3.65
N ALA A 354 -1.66 -14.55 3.84
CA ALA A 354 -2.22 -13.23 3.59
C ALA A 354 -2.63 -13.03 2.12
N TYR A 355 -1.88 -13.59 1.17
CA TYR A 355 -2.25 -13.61 -0.24
C TYR A 355 -3.49 -14.47 -0.51
N TYR A 356 -3.57 -15.66 0.11
CA TYR A 356 -4.72 -16.55 -0.01
C TYR A 356 -6.02 -15.87 0.48
N PHE A 357 -5.98 -15.15 1.60
CA PHE A 357 -7.15 -14.48 2.16
C PHE A 357 -7.43 -13.09 1.56
N ASN A 358 -6.63 -12.62 0.59
CA ASN A 358 -6.86 -11.32 -0.03
C ASN A 358 -7.94 -11.44 -1.11
N PRO A 359 -9.14 -10.83 -0.94
CA PRO A 359 -10.24 -10.96 -1.91
C PRO A 359 -9.89 -10.45 -3.30
N ALA A 360 -8.98 -9.46 -3.39
CA ALA A 360 -8.53 -8.91 -4.67
C ALA A 360 -7.75 -9.93 -5.52
N PHE A 361 -7.20 -10.98 -4.89
CA PHE A 361 -6.53 -12.06 -5.60
C PHE A 361 -7.34 -13.34 -5.59
N PHE A 362 -7.96 -13.72 -4.46
CA PHE A 362 -8.67 -14.99 -4.33
C PHE A 362 -9.82 -15.14 -5.36
N TYR A 363 -10.50 -14.04 -5.67
CA TYR A 363 -11.59 -14.02 -6.66
C TYR A 363 -11.14 -13.58 -8.06
N ASP A 364 -9.83 -13.38 -8.30
CA ASP A 364 -9.29 -13.08 -9.63
C ASP A 364 -9.24 -14.39 -10.45
N GLU A 365 -9.67 -14.36 -11.71
CA GLU A 365 -9.59 -15.50 -12.63
C GLU A 365 -8.15 -16.03 -12.82
N LYS A 366 -7.15 -15.18 -12.58
CA LYS A 366 -5.73 -15.49 -12.66
C LYS A 366 -5.18 -16.03 -11.35
N PHE A 367 -6.01 -16.21 -10.32
CA PHE A 367 -5.60 -16.82 -9.07
C PHE A 367 -5.07 -18.23 -9.32
N VAL A 368 -3.81 -18.44 -8.99
CA VAL A 368 -3.21 -19.77 -9.04
C VAL A 368 -3.11 -20.29 -7.61
N GLU A 369 -4.05 -21.16 -7.25
CA GLU A 369 -3.95 -21.94 -6.03
C GLU A 369 -2.79 -22.94 -6.16
N LYS A 370 -1.78 -22.77 -5.31
CA LYS A 370 -0.61 -23.65 -5.31
C LYS A 370 -0.56 -24.38 -3.99
N ASN A 371 -0.16 -25.65 -4.03
CA ASN A 371 -0.07 -26.50 -2.84
C ASN A 371 0.78 -25.86 -1.72
N ASN A 372 1.86 -25.13 -2.07
CA ASN A 372 2.67 -24.44 -1.06
C ASN A 372 1.94 -23.29 -0.35
N ILE A 373 0.91 -22.70 -0.96
CA ILE A 373 0.08 -21.64 -0.37
C ILE A 373 -0.93 -22.27 0.58
N THR A 374 -1.65 -23.30 0.15
CA THR A 374 -2.61 -24.02 1.01
C THR A 374 -1.91 -24.67 2.21
N GLN A 375 -0.72 -25.25 2.02
CA GLN A 375 0.10 -25.77 3.11
C GLN A 375 0.58 -24.69 4.08
N ALA A 376 0.82 -23.47 3.61
CA ALA A 376 1.16 -22.34 4.47
C ALA A 376 -0.04 -21.89 5.31
N VAL A 377 -1.24 -21.92 4.75
CA VAL A 377 -2.49 -21.64 5.47
C VAL A 377 -2.69 -22.66 6.59
N LEU A 378 -2.60 -23.96 6.27
CA LEU A 378 -2.73 -25.03 7.26
C LEU A 378 -1.71 -24.90 8.39
N ARG A 379 -0.43 -24.71 8.05
CA ARG A 379 0.65 -24.53 9.05
C ARG A 379 0.44 -23.35 9.98
N LEU A 380 -0.22 -22.29 9.53
CA LEU A 380 -0.53 -21.13 10.37
C LEU A 380 -1.79 -21.32 11.22
N LEU A 381 -2.79 -22.04 10.72
CA LEU A 381 -4.02 -22.34 11.44
C LEU A 381 -3.87 -23.49 12.44
N GLU A 382 -2.90 -24.38 12.22
CA GLU A 382 -2.59 -25.52 13.10
C GLU A 382 -1.63 -25.16 14.25
N ILE A 383 -1.17 -23.90 14.35
CA ILE A 383 -0.39 -23.43 15.51
C ILE A 383 -1.33 -23.44 16.73
N ARG A 384 -1.25 -24.52 17.52
CA ARG A 384 -1.92 -24.70 18.81
C ARG A 384 -1.05 -24.28 19.97
#